data_AF-A0A158A7Q3-F1
#
_entry.id   AF-A0A158A7Q3-F1
#
_cell.length_a   1.000
_cell.length_b   1.000
_cell.length_c   1.000
_cell.angle_alpha   90.00
_cell.angle_beta   90.00
_cell.angle_gamma   90.00
#
_symmetry.space_group_name_H-M   'P 1'
#
loop_
_entity.id
_entity.type
_entity.pdbx_description
1 polymer ?
#
loop_
_entity_poly.entity_id
_entity_poly.type
_entity_poly.pdbx_seq_one_letter_code
_entity_poly.pdbx_strand_id
1 'polypeptide(L)'
;MQIESFSTAPLQGVVPSYLYWEFSDDDDLQAFVANFNDLAQGYLDWFNQTPLAVYTSPFIYGPLLDWIGRGIYGISRPVLSSTANLRLAGYNENPYNTVSYNGLFYSTNQTASASNDDIYKRVMTWHLYRGDGQQFTMQWLKNRISRFVNGANGMDWPVLNDPPNITVSGNVFTVTSYDSVAYQALQLCYANSILEFPFQYQLVFITDSFVNDGGVLYLPIALSYPTDPTGLPDGAVWWNGGVISVIPGVIPDPTAPPLYFDFTFPPDLLALGGGNLPLTNPGSGTGQLWNNGGVVSIA
;
A
#
# COMPACT_ATOMS: atom_id res chain seq x y z
N MET A 1 12.26 16.13 -5.37
CA MET A 1 11.61 17.05 -4.41
C MET A 1 12.71 17.96 -3.87
N GLN A 2 12.79 19.19 -4.39
CA GLN A 2 13.68 20.19 -3.79
C GLN A 2 12.99 20.62 -2.50
N ILE A 3 13.50 20.16 -1.36
CA ILE A 3 13.13 20.69 -0.04
C ILE A 3 13.28 22.21 -0.17
N GLU A 4 12.22 22.95 0.10
CA GLU A 4 12.30 24.41 0.17
C GLU A 4 13.47 24.75 1.10
N SER A 5 14.51 25.38 0.55
CA SER A 5 15.70 25.71 1.33
C SER A 5 15.33 26.88 2.24
N PHE A 6 14.78 26.58 3.40
CA PHE A 6 14.76 27.53 4.49
C PHE A 6 16.22 27.91 4.74
N SER A 7 16.55 29.21 4.69
CA SER A 7 17.92 29.72 4.88
C SER A 7 18.48 29.45 6.27
N THR A 8 17.68 28.84 7.14
CA THR A 8 18.00 28.39 8.49
C THR A 8 17.89 26.88 8.54
N ALA A 9 19.03 26.19 8.56
CA ALA A 9 19.07 24.78 8.92
C ALA A 9 18.73 24.63 10.42
N PRO A 10 18.02 23.56 10.81
CA PRO A 10 17.84 23.26 12.23
C PRO A 10 19.20 23.02 12.89
N LEU A 11 19.26 23.18 14.21
CA LEU A 11 20.48 22.96 14.99
C LEU A 11 21.04 21.56 14.67
N GLN A 12 22.27 21.50 14.15
CA GLN A 12 22.91 20.24 13.73
C GLN A 12 23.71 19.58 14.85
N GLY A 13 24.13 20.36 15.86
CA GLY A 13 24.96 19.87 16.96
C GLY A 13 24.46 20.40 18.29
N VAL A 14 24.48 19.55 19.31
CA VAL A 14 24.20 19.98 20.69
C VAL A 14 25.33 20.86 21.21
N VAL A 15 25.03 21.69 22.21
CA VAL A 15 26.09 22.32 23.01
C VAL A 15 26.65 21.22 23.91
N PRO A 16 27.90 20.77 23.69
CA PRO A 16 28.46 19.68 24.47
C PRO A 16 28.66 20.10 25.92
N SER A 17 28.41 19.15 26.82
CA SER A 17 28.88 19.19 28.19
C SER A 17 30.40 19.02 28.22
N TYR A 18 31.06 19.75 29.11
CA TYR A 18 32.50 19.68 29.32
C TYR A 18 32.79 19.44 30.80
N LEU A 19 33.86 18.70 31.07
CA LEU A 19 34.42 18.59 32.43
C LEU A 19 35.30 19.78 32.75
N TYR A 20 35.40 20.09 34.04
CA TYR A 20 36.44 20.99 34.53
C TYR A 20 37.81 20.35 34.35
N TRP A 21 38.82 21.17 34.12
CA TRP A 21 40.20 20.73 33.88
C TRP A 21 40.76 19.83 35.01
N GLU A 22 40.30 20.03 36.25
CA GLU A 22 40.73 19.28 37.42
C GLU A 22 40.40 17.78 37.35
N PHE A 23 39.50 17.35 36.45
CA PHE A 23 39.09 15.96 36.27
C PHE A 23 39.51 15.38 34.90
N SER A 24 40.50 16.00 34.24
CA SER A 24 40.97 15.55 32.92
C SER A 24 41.79 14.25 32.95
N ASP A 25 42.15 13.77 34.14
CA ASP A 25 42.89 12.54 34.39
C ASP A 25 41.99 11.34 34.73
N ASP A 26 40.70 11.58 34.97
CA ASP A 26 39.72 10.54 35.28
C ASP A 26 39.03 10.06 33.99
N ASP A 27 39.37 8.84 33.56
CA ASP A 27 38.83 8.22 32.34
C ASP A 27 37.32 7.91 32.45
N ASP A 28 36.82 7.56 33.64
CA ASP A 28 35.42 7.21 33.87
C ASP A 28 34.52 8.45 33.75
N LEU A 29 34.96 9.58 34.31
CA LEU A 29 34.25 10.86 34.18
C LEU A 29 34.23 11.36 32.74
N GLN A 30 35.34 11.23 32.01
CA GLN A 30 35.41 11.58 30.59
C GLN A 30 34.46 10.72 29.75
N ALA A 31 34.44 9.40 30.00
CA ALA A 31 33.53 8.49 29.33
C ALA A 31 32.05 8.83 29.64
N PHE A 32 31.72 9.21 30.87
CA PHE A 32 30.37 9.65 31.23
C PHE A 32 29.92 10.88 30.43
N VAL A 33 30.77 11.92 30.36
CA VAL A 33 30.43 13.16 29.63
C VAL A 33 30.37 12.93 28.12
N ALA A 34 31.24 12.08 27.57
CA ALA A 34 31.16 11.68 26.17
C ALA A 34 29.83 10.97 25.86
N ASN A 35 29.44 9.97 26.65
CA ASN A 35 28.17 9.27 26.49
C ASN A 35 26.95 10.19 26.65
N PHE A 36 27.02 11.17 27.57
CA PHE A 36 25.98 12.17 27.72
C PHE A 36 25.83 13.03 26.46
N ASN A 37 26.94 13.48 25.88
CA ASN A 37 26.95 14.27 24.64
C ASN A 37 26.42 13.46 23.45
N ASP A 38 26.80 12.19 23.34
CA ASP A 38 26.30 11.29 22.30
C ASP A 38 24.79 11.05 22.44
N LEU A 39 24.30 10.84 23.66
CA LEU A 39 22.86 10.71 23.93
C LEU A 39 22.09 11.99 23.58
N ALA A 40 22.62 13.15 23.97
CA ALA A 40 22.03 14.44 23.67
C ALA A 40 21.97 14.69 22.15
N GLN A 41 23.05 14.35 21.44
CA GLN A 41 23.10 14.41 19.98
C GLN A 41 22.05 13.49 19.35
N GLY A 42 21.89 12.26 19.87
CA GLY A 42 20.85 11.34 19.40
C GLY A 42 19.44 11.89 19.53
N TYR A 43 19.11 12.61 20.62
CA TYR A 43 17.81 13.29 20.76
C TYR A 43 17.61 14.43 19.76
N LEU A 44 18.66 15.22 19.50
CA LEU A 44 18.62 16.28 18.50
C LEU A 44 18.43 15.73 17.08
N ASP A 45 19.16 14.67 16.75
CA ASP A 45 19.06 13.98 15.46
C ASP A 45 17.65 13.41 15.26
N TRP A 46 17.09 12.76 16.28
CA TRP A 46 15.71 12.28 16.25
C TRP A 46 14.71 13.42 16.05
N PHE A 47 14.85 14.53 16.78
CA PHE A 47 13.96 15.68 16.65
C PHE A 47 14.01 16.29 15.23
N ASN A 48 15.20 16.41 14.65
CA ASN A 48 15.41 16.92 13.30
C ASN A 48 14.82 15.99 12.23
N GLN A 49 14.85 14.68 12.45
CA GLN A 49 14.31 13.67 11.53
C GLN A 49 12.80 13.44 11.69
N THR A 50 12.20 13.92 12.79
CA THR A 50 10.79 13.65 13.15
C THR A 50 9.95 14.94 13.26
N PRO A 51 9.87 15.77 12.21
CA PRO A 51 9.00 16.95 12.24
C PRO A 51 7.53 16.52 12.33
N LEU A 52 6.88 16.84 13.45
CA LEU A 52 5.50 16.39 13.77
C LEU A 52 4.45 16.82 12.73
N ALA A 53 4.70 17.92 12.02
CA ALA A 53 3.83 18.39 10.95
C ALA A 53 3.83 17.45 9.72
N VAL A 54 4.94 16.76 9.47
CA VAL A 54 5.13 15.86 8.31
C VAL A 54 4.86 14.41 8.75
N TYR A 55 3.60 14.14 9.10
CA TYR A 55 3.15 12.82 9.56
C TYR A 55 3.33 11.70 8.52
N THR A 56 3.59 12.04 7.26
CA THR A 56 3.91 11.09 6.17
C THR A 56 5.32 10.49 6.30
N SER A 57 6.17 11.03 7.17
CA SER A 57 7.53 10.50 7.42
C SER A 57 7.50 9.04 7.88
N PRO A 58 8.42 8.18 7.43
CA PRO A 58 8.53 6.80 7.89
C PRO A 58 8.89 6.69 9.38
N PHE A 59 9.50 7.72 9.97
CA PHE A 59 9.90 7.75 11.39
C PHE A 59 8.73 8.01 12.36
N ILE A 60 7.56 8.40 11.84
CA ILE A 60 6.34 8.62 12.63
C ILE A 60 5.45 7.40 12.48
N TYR A 61 5.37 6.57 13.51
CA TYR A 61 4.58 5.33 13.49
C TYR A 61 3.99 5.00 14.87
N GLY A 62 3.02 4.08 14.88
CA GLY A 62 2.37 3.57 16.08
C GLY A 62 1.72 4.66 16.96
N PRO A 63 1.94 4.62 18.29
CA PRO A 63 1.30 5.56 19.22
C PRO A 63 1.65 7.03 18.97
N LEU A 64 2.85 7.32 18.44
CA LEU A 64 3.23 8.70 18.09
C LEU A 64 2.36 9.23 16.96
N LEU A 65 2.10 8.41 15.93
CA LEU A 65 1.21 8.77 14.83
C LEU A 65 -0.23 8.98 15.32
N ASP A 66 -0.71 8.13 16.23
CA ASP A 66 -2.04 8.28 16.83
C ASP A 66 -2.17 9.58 17.62
N TRP A 67 -1.13 9.92 18.41
CA TRP A 67 -1.07 11.17 19.16
C TRP A 67 -1.05 12.39 18.23
N ILE A 68 -0.27 12.35 17.14
CA ILE A 68 -0.24 13.43 16.15
C ILE A 68 -1.59 13.58 15.46
N GLY A 69 -2.14 12.50 14.89
CA GLY A 69 -3.38 12.57 14.12
C GLY A 69 -4.57 12.98 14.98
N ARG A 70 -4.74 12.37 16.16
CA ARG A 70 -5.85 12.68 17.06
C ARG A 70 -5.64 13.99 17.82
N GLY A 71 -4.42 14.24 18.30
CA GLY A 71 -4.11 15.37 19.17
C GLY A 71 -3.97 16.69 18.41
N ILE A 72 -3.26 16.69 17.28
CA ILE A 72 -3.01 17.92 16.50
C ILE A 72 -4.12 18.14 15.47
N TYR A 73 -4.51 17.08 14.74
CA TYR A 73 -5.42 17.21 13.59
C TYR A 73 -6.86 16.78 13.88
N GLY A 74 -7.15 16.18 15.03
CA GLY A 74 -8.49 15.71 15.39
C GLY A 74 -8.98 14.52 14.57
N ILE A 75 -8.12 13.88 13.78
CA ILE A 75 -8.46 12.71 12.97
C ILE A 75 -8.08 11.47 13.78
N SER A 76 -9.02 10.56 14.02
CA SER A 76 -8.73 9.29 14.70
C SER A 76 -8.40 8.19 13.71
N ARG A 77 -7.60 7.21 14.14
CA ARG A 77 -7.34 6.00 13.35
C ARG A 77 -8.63 5.31 12.95
N PRO A 78 -8.85 5.04 11.64
CA PRO A 78 -10.05 4.37 11.19
C PRO A 78 -10.05 2.88 11.57
N VAL A 79 -11.25 2.36 11.81
CA VAL A 79 -11.50 0.93 11.90
C VAL A 79 -12.08 0.48 10.57
N LEU A 80 -11.40 -0.44 9.91
CA LEU A 80 -11.87 -0.99 8.64
C LEU A 80 -12.68 -2.25 8.94
N SER A 81 -13.95 -2.22 8.55
CA SER A 81 -14.81 -3.40 8.57
C SER A 81 -15.08 -3.85 7.14
N SER A 82 -14.86 -5.13 6.87
CA SER A 82 -15.40 -5.79 5.68
C SER A 82 -16.67 -6.54 6.07
N THR A 83 -17.71 -6.39 5.26
CA THR A 83 -18.95 -7.16 5.38
C THR A 83 -19.07 -8.05 4.14
N ALA A 84 -18.92 -9.36 4.32
CA ALA A 84 -19.23 -10.32 3.26
C ALA A 84 -20.53 -11.05 3.62
N ASN A 85 -21.55 -10.86 2.78
CA ASN A 85 -22.80 -11.62 2.87
C ASN A 85 -22.62 -12.91 2.06
N LEU A 86 -22.41 -14.04 2.73
CA LEU A 86 -22.40 -15.34 2.07
C LEU A 86 -23.81 -15.93 2.09
N ARG A 87 -24.36 -16.17 0.89
CA ARG A 87 -25.58 -16.96 0.72
C ARG A 87 -25.18 -18.43 0.71
N LEU A 88 -25.41 -19.11 1.83
CA LEU A 88 -25.23 -20.56 1.94
C LEU A 88 -26.44 -21.26 1.31
N ALA A 89 -26.19 -22.13 0.33
CA ALA A 89 -27.22 -22.80 -0.45
C ALA A 89 -26.72 -24.17 -0.95
N GLY A 90 -26.36 -25.05 -0.02
CA GLY A 90 -25.93 -26.43 -0.27
C GLY A 90 -26.63 -27.47 0.60
N TYR A 91 -26.71 -28.72 0.11
CA TYR A 91 -27.20 -29.87 0.87
C TYR A 91 -26.29 -30.12 2.08
N ASN A 92 -26.84 -30.14 3.29
CA ASN A 92 -26.13 -30.34 4.57
C ASN A 92 -25.23 -29.17 5.05
N GLU A 93 -25.35 -27.96 4.50
CA GLU A 93 -24.61 -26.77 5.00
C GLU A 93 -25.20 -26.16 6.27
N ASN A 94 -26.51 -26.33 6.52
CA ASN A 94 -27.18 -25.87 7.73
C ASN A 94 -27.69 -27.08 8.54
N PRO A 95 -27.61 -27.08 9.88
CA PRO A 95 -28.21 -28.13 10.69
C PRO A 95 -29.72 -28.23 10.44
N TYR A 96 -30.26 -29.44 10.44
CA TYR A 96 -31.69 -29.66 10.21
C TYR A 96 -32.55 -28.84 11.19
N ASN A 97 -33.63 -28.23 10.68
CA ASN A 97 -34.63 -27.47 11.45
C ASN A 97 -34.13 -26.15 12.09
N THR A 98 -33.05 -25.55 11.56
CA THR A 98 -32.53 -24.25 12.05
C THR A 98 -32.96 -23.05 11.20
N VAL A 99 -33.43 -23.27 9.96
CA VAL A 99 -33.90 -22.24 9.04
C VAL A 99 -35.41 -22.42 8.82
N SER A 100 -36.19 -21.34 8.91
CA SER A 100 -37.64 -21.38 8.70
C SER A 100 -38.00 -21.78 7.26
N TYR A 101 -39.21 -22.31 7.06
CA TYR A 101 -39.72 -22.62 5.71
C TYR A 101 -39.75 -21.32 4.88
N ASN A 102 -39.05 -21.32 3.73
CA ASN A 102 -38.78 -20.14 2.90
C ASN A 102 -37.92 -19.03 3.57
N GLY A 103 -37.22 -19.36 4.65
CA GLY A 103 -36.26 -18.46 5.32
C GLY A 103 -34.92 -18.44 4.60
N LEU A 104 -34.35 -17.25 4.43
CA LEU A 104 -32.98 -17.07 3.96
C LEU A 104 -32.06 -16.94 5.17
N PHE A 105 -31.01 -17.76 5.21
CA PHE A 105 -29.95 -17.67 6.21
C PHE A 105 -28.80 -16.83 5.65
N TYR A 106 -28.46 -15.75 6.33
CA TYR A 106 -27.31 -14.91 6.01
C TYR A 106 -26.25 -15.12 7.09
N SER A 107 -25.09 -15.64 6.72
CA SER A 107 -23.92 -15.58 7.61
C SER A 107 -23.15 -14.30 7.32
N THR A 108 -22.94 -13.48 8.35
CA THR A 108 -22.13 -12.25 8.25
C THR A 108 -20.79 -12.51 8.92
N ASN A 109 -19.72 -12.61 8.14
CA ASN A 109 -18.36 -12.58 8.69
C ASN A 109 -17.96 -11.10 8.81
N GLN A 110 -17.87 -10.58 10.04
CA GLN A 110 -17.36 -9.25 10.32
C GLN A 110 -15.93 -9.38 10.84
N THR A 111 -14.96 -8.94 10.04
CA THR A 111 -13.59 -8.74 10.53
C THR A 111 -13.38 -7.23 10.64
N ALA A 112 -13.47 -6.71 11.86
CA ALA A 112 -13.07 -5.34 12.15
C ALA A 112 -11.59 -5.36 12.56
N SER A 113 -10.76 -4.66 11.79
CA SER A 113 -9.35 -4.47 12.12
C SER A 113 -9.03 -2.99 12.17
N ALA A 114 -8.19 -2.58 13.12
CA ALA A 114 -7.62 -1.24 13.11
C ALA A 114 -6.77 -1.07 11.85
N SER A 115 -6.85 0.09 11.19
CA SER A 115 -6.02 0.34 10.01
C SER A 115 -4.54 0.31 10.39
N ASN A 116 -3.69 -0.17 9.49
CA ASN A 116 -2.25 -0.03 9.65
C ASN A 116 -1.83 1.45 9.57
N ASP A 117 -0.58 1.75 9.94
CA ASP A 117 -0.06 3.14 9.96
C ASP A 117 -0.04 3.78 8.58
N ASP A 118 0.25 2.99 7.54
CA ASP A 118 0.30 3.46 6.15
C ASP A 118 -1.09 3.94 5.68
N ILE A 119 -2.14 3.14 5.87
CA ILE A 119 -3.52 3.50 5.54
C ILE A 119 -3.97 4.71 6.37
N TYR A 120 -3.61 4.76 7.66
CA TYR A 120 -3.98 5.89 8.49
C TYR A 120 -3.38 7.21 7.97
N LYS A 121 -2.09 7.21 7.59
CA LYS A 121 -1.46 8.37 6.97
C LYS A 121 -2.10 8.74 5.63
N ARG A 122 -2.47 7.75 4.80
CA ARG A 122 -3.18 7.98 3.52
C ARG A 122 -4.54 8.64 3.74
N VAL A 123 -5.30 8.20 4.73
CA VAL A 123 -6.57 8.83 5.14
C VAL A 123 -6.32 10.26 5.62
N MET A 124 -5.34 10.49 6.49
CA MET A 124 -4.99 11.86 6.93
C MET A 124 -4.64 12.77 5.75
N THR A 125 -3.83 12.30 4.80
CA THR A 125 -3.50 13.03 3.57
C THR A 125 -4.73 13.31 2.73
N TRP A 126 -5.70 12.40 2.67
CA TRP A 126 -6.98 12.66 2.00
C TRP A 126 -7.74 13.85 2.61
N HIS A 127 -7.61 14.15 3.90
CA HIS A 127 -8.29 15.31 4.48
C HIS A 127 -7.41 16.57 4.47
N LEU A 128 -6.12 16.42 4.76
CA LEU A 128 -5.24 17.54 5.08
C LEU A 128 -4.48 18.10 3.88
N TYR A 129 -4.29 17.33 2.81
CA TYR A 129 -3.48 17.77 1.68
C TYR A 129 -4.13 18.97 0.95
N ARG A 130 -3.40 20.09 0.88
CA ARG A 130 -3.87 21.36 0.31
C ARG A 130 -3.40 21.62 -1.12
N GLY A 131 -2.38 20.91 -1.62
CA GLY A 131 -1.80 21.15 -2.94
C GLY A 131 -2.78 20.94 -4.12
N ASP A 132 -3.85 20.16 -3.91
CA ASP A 132 -4.87 19.90 -4.94
C ASP A 132 -5.94 21.02 -5.03
N GLY A 133 -5.91 22.00 -4.13
CA GLY A 133 -6.96 23.01 -3.98
C GLY A 133 -8.16 22.54 -3.16
N GLN A 134 -9.11 23.45 -2.95
CA GLN A 134 -10.31 23.22 -2.12
C GLN A 134 -11.57 22.88 -2.93
N GLN A 135 -11.55 23.10 -4.24
CA GLN A 135 -12.71 22.89 -5.11
C GLN A 135 -12.67 21.50 -5.74
N PHE A 136 -13.81 20.83 -5.74
CA PHE A 136 -13.94 19.54 -6.38
C PHE A 136 -13.81 19.68 -7.91
N THR A 137 -12.82 18.99 -8.48
CA THR A 137 -12.58 18.90 -9.93
C THR A 137 -12.15 17.47 -10.28
N MET A 138 -12.19 17.12 -11.57
CA MET A 138 -11.65 15.82 -12.01
C MET A 138 -10.17 15.65 -11.62
N GLN A 139 -9.37 16.71 -11.75
CA GLN A 139 -7.95 16.66 -11.40
C GLN A 139 -7.75 16.44 -9.90
N TRP A 140 -8.55 17.10 -9.07
CA TRP A 140 -8.55 16.92 -7.62
C TRP A 140 -8.79 15.46 -7.24
N LEU A 141 -9.78 14.82 -7.88
CA LEU A 141 -10.10 13.41 -7.60
C LEU A 141 -8.98 12.47 -8.09
N LYS A 142 -8.47 12.69 -9.31
CA LYS A 142 -7.36 11.90 -9.87
C LYS A 142 -6.13 11.96 -9.00
N ASN A 143 -5.70 13.15 -8.58
CA ASN A 143 -4.53 13.34 -7.74
C ASN A 143 -4.69 12.62 -6.39
N ARG A 144 -5.85 12.76 -5.74
CA ARG A 144 -6.08 12.16 -4.43
C ARG A 144 -6.14 10.65 -4.46
N ILE A 145 -6.81 10.07 -5.45
CA ILE A 145 -6.86 8.62 -5.61
C ILE A 145 -5.47 8.09 -5.99
N SER A 146 -4.76 8.74 -6.91
CA SER A 146 -3.38 8.35 -7.25
C SER A 146 -2.46 8.40 -6.04
N ARG A 147 -2.52 9.46 -5.22
CA ARG A 147 -1.77 9.58 -3.97
C ARG A 147 -2.16 8.51 -2.96
N PHE A 148 -3.45 8.22 -2.83
CA PHE A 148 -3.94 7.20 -1.89
C PHE A 148 -3.52 5.80 -2.33
N VAL A 149 -3.49 5.48 -3.62
CA VAL A 149 -3.14 4.15 -4.12
C VAL A 149 -1.63 3.98 -4.23
N ASN A 150 -0.94 4.89 -4.91
CA ASN A 150 0.48 4.75 -5.28
C ASN A 150 1.43 5.41 -4.27
N GLY A 151 0.98 6.44 -3.55
CA GLY A 151 1.82 7.21 -2.63
C GLY A 151 2.07 6.50 -1.29
N ALA A 152 3.27 5.94 -1.10
CA ALA A 152 3.68 5.35 0.18
C ALA A 152 3.47 6.31 1.35
N ASN A 153 2.89 5.86 2.47
CA ASN A 153 2.53 6.67 3.62
C ASN A 153 1.67 7.92 3.29
N GLY A 154 0.95 7.92 2.17
CA GLY A 154 0.21 9.08 1.69
C GLY A 154 1.11 10.23 1.24
N MET A 155 2.37 9.97 0.88
CA MET A 155 3.24 10.95 0.23
C MET A 155 2.74 11.29 -1.17
N ASP A 156 3.08 12.47 -1.65
CA ASP A 156 2.68 12.91 -2.98
C ASP A 156 3.25 12.01 -4.08
N TRP A 157 2.38 11.57 -4.99
CA TRP A 157 2.75 10.73 -6.13
C TRP A 157 2.37 11.46 -7.42
N PRO A 158 3.31 11.68 -8.35
CA PRO A 158 2.98 12.33 -9.61
C PRO A 158 2.07 11.44 -10.45
N VAL A 159 1.04 12.02 -11.07
CA VAL A 159 0.12 11.29 -11.96
C VAL A 159 0.82 11.06 -13.31
N LEU A 160 1.61 10.00 -13.42
CA LEU A 160 2.44 9.67 -14.61
C LEU A 160 1.83 8.55 -15.47
N ASN A 161 0.56 8.68 -15.87
CA ASN A 161 -0.20 7.64 -16.59
C ASN A 161 -0.31 6.29 -15.86
N ASP A 162 0.07 6.22 -14.58
CA ASP A 162 -0.16 5.05 -13.75
C ASP A 162 -1.66 4.89 -13.46
N PRO A 163 -2.21 3.66 -13.39
CA PRO A 163 -3.52 3.44 -12.78
C PRO A 163 -3.52 4.05 -11.37
N PRO A 164 -4.61 4.68 -10.94
CA PRO A 164 -6.01 4.43 -11.31
C PRO A 164 -6.57 5.27 -12.48
N ASN A 165 -7.37 4.64 -13.36
CA ASN A 165 -8.16 5.33 -14.37
C ASN A 165 -9.54 5.72 -13.80
N ILE A 166 -10.07 6.88 -14.21
CA ILE A 166 -11.38 7.36 -13.76
C ILE A 166 -12.25 7.68 -14.97
N THR A 167 -13.40 7.00 -15.05
CA THR A 167 -14.45 7.27 -16.03
C THR A 167 -15.67 7.87 -15.32
N VAL A 168 -16.44 8.70 -16.02
CA VAL A 168 -17.58 9.42 -15.44
C VAL A 168 -18.82 9.21 -16.28
N SER A 169 -19.91 8.88 -15.60
CA SER A 169 -21.24 8.77 -16.19
C SER A 169 -22.24 9.46 -15.26
N GLY A 170 -22.68 10.66 -15.65
CA GLY A 170 -23.55 11.49 -14.81
C GLY A 170 -22.88 11.85 -13.48
N ASN A 171 -23.48 11.40 -12.37
CA ASN A 171 -22.98 11.64 -11.01
C ASN A 171 -22.09 10.51 -10.47
N VAL A 172 -21.82 9.48 -11.27
CA VAL A 172 -21.04 8.31 -10.88
C VAL A 172 -19.64 8.40 -11.47
N PHE A 173 -18.64 8.31 -10.59
CA PHE A 173 -17.22 8.22 -10.90
C PHE A 173 -16.78 6.77 -10.72
N THR A 174 -16.42 6.12 -11.81
CA THR A 174 -15.92 4.75 -11.79
C THR A 174 -14.40 4.76 -11.83
N VAL A 175 -13.79 4.27 -10.76
CA VAL A 175 -12.35 4.15 -10.57
C VAL A 175 -11.96 2.72 -10.93
N THR A 176 -10.98 2.55 -11.81
CA THR A 176 -10.43 1.26 -12.20
C THR A 176 -8.94 1.24 -11.89
N SER A 177 -8.49 0.25 -11.13
CA SER A 177 -7.09 0.06 -10.76
C SER A 177 -6.80 -1.42 -10.57
N TYR A 178 -5.51 -1.78 -10.58
CA TYR A 178 -5.12 -3.09 -10.10
C TYR A 178 -5.48 -3.29 -8.64
N ASP A 179 -5.66 -4.55 -8.29
CA ASP A 179 -5.71 -4.98 -6.91
C ASP A 179 -4.39 -4.65 -6.20
N SER A 180 -4.52 -4.05 -5.03
CA SER A 180 -3.41 -3.75 -4.13
C SER A 180 -3.97 -3.48 -2.74
N VAL A 181 -3.15 -3.67 -1.70
CA VAL A 181 -3.55 -3.40 -0.32
C VAL A 181 -4.08 -1.96 -0.16
N ALA A 182 -3.44 -0.99 -0.82
CA ALA A 182 -3.86 0.41 -0.77
C ALA A 182 -5.20 0.65 -1.49
N TYR A 183 -5.44 -0.02 -2.63
CA TYR A 183 -6.70 0.11 -3.36
C TYR A 183 -7.86 -0.57 -2.64
N GLN A 184 -7.65 -1.76 -2.07
CA GLN A 184 -8.64 -2.41 -1.19
C GLN A 184 -8.96 -1.54 0.03
N ALA A 185 -7.94 -0.93 0.65
CA ALA A 185 -8.12 -0.02 1.75
C ALA A 185 -8.94 1.22 1.35
N LEU A 186 -8.73 1.78 0.16
CA LEU A 186 -9.51 2.90 -0.36
C LEU A 186 -10.99 2.55 -0.46
N GLN A 187 -11.30 1.36 -0.99
CA GLN A 187 -12.67 0.86 -1.11
C GLN A 187 -13.35 0.72 0.25
N LEU A 188 -12.65 0.09 1.21
CA LEU A 188 -13.16 -0.06 2.57
C LEU A 188 -13.34 1.29 3.26
N CYS A 189 -12.41 2.23 3.10
CA CYS A 189 -12.51 3.57 3.69
C CYS A 189 -13.71 4.35 3.12
N TYR A 190 -13.98 4.25 1.82
CA TYR A 190 -15.17 4.85 1.22
C TYR A 190 -16.46 4.16 1.70
N ALA A 191 -16.49 2.83 1.73
CA ALA A 191 -17.66 2.06 2.18
C ALA A 191 -18.03 2.33 3.64
N ASN A 192 -17.03 2.53 4.51
CA ASN A 192 -17.22 2.88 5.92
C ASN A 192 -17.40 4.40 6.15
N SER A 193 -17.52 5.22 5.09
CA SER A 193 -17.70 6.68 5.16
C SER A 193 -16.59 7.41 5.92
N ILE A 194 -15.37 6.89 5.87
CA ILE A 194 -14.18 7.51 6.48
C ILE A 194 -13.67 8.66 5.60
N LEU A 195 -13.72 8.49 4.28
CA LEU A 195 -13.22 9.48 3.33
C LEU A 195 -14.28 10.53 3.04
N GLU A 196 -13.89 11.79 3.17
CA GLU A 196 -14.73 12.92 2.80
C GLU A 196 -14.82 13.03 1.28
N PHE A 197 -16.04 13.00 0.76
CA PHE A 197 -16.33 13.15 -0.66
C PHE A 197 -17.65 13.91 -0.85
N PRO A 198 -17.82 14.73 -1.90
CA PRO A 198 -19.05 15.49 -2.08
C PRO A 198 -20.27 14.57 -2.22
N PHE A 199 -21.29 14.80 -1.39
CA PHE A 199 -22.49 13.96 -1.31
C PHE A 199 -23.31 13.86 -2.61
N GLN A 200 -23.10 14.78 -3.56
CA GLN A 200 -23.79 14.80 -4.85
C GLN A 200 -23.29 13.72 -5.82
N TYR A 201 -22.10 13.19 -5.55
CA TYR A 201 -21.40 12.25 -6.42
C TYR A 201 -21.22 10.91 -5.73
N GLN A 202 -21.06 9.86 -6.53
CA GLN A 202 -20.83 8.50 -6.04
C GLN A 202 -19.54 7.94 -6.65
N LEU A 203 -18.72 7.27 -5.83
CA LEU A 203 -17.57 6.50 -6.29
C LEU A 203 -17.97 5.02 -6.43
N VAL A 204 -17.60 4.43 -7.56
CA VAL A 204 -17.71 3.00 -7.83
C VAL A 204 -16.31 2.49 -8.14
N PHE A 205 -15.93 1.38 -7.53
CA PHE A 205 -14.60 0.81 -7.69
C PHE A 205 -14.68 -0.47 -8.51
N ILE A 206 -13.81 -0.57 -9.51
CA ILE A 206 -13.55 -1.77 -10.28
C ILE A 206 -12.11 -2.17 -9.97
N THR A 207 -11.94 -3.37 -9.44
CA THR A 207 -10.62 -3.96 -9.18
C THR A 207 -10.28 -4.91 -10.30
N ASP A 208 -9.08 -4.79 -10.84
CA ASP A 208 -8.49 -5.77 -11.75
C ASP A 208 -7.46 -6.60 -11.00
N SER A 209 -7.73 -7.89 -10.85
CA SER A 209 -6.88 -8.83 -10.13
C SER A 209 -6.46 -9.98 -11.04
N PHE A 210 -5.45 -10.73 -10.63
CA PHE A 210 -5.16 -11.99 -11.30
C PHE A 210 -6.31 -12.98 -11.14
N VAL A 211 -6.50 -13.79 -12.18
CA VAL A 211 -7.48 -14.86 -12.25
C VAL A 211 -6.75 -16.14 -12.64
N ASN A 212 -7.14 -17.26 -12.06
CA ASN A 212 -6.67 -18.57 -12.48
C ASN A 212 -7.58 -19.09 -13.61
N ASP A 213 -7.06 -19.10 -14.84
CA ASP A 213 -7.74 -19.69 -16.00
C ASP A 213 -7.08 -21.03 -16.36
N GLY A 214 -7.59 -22.12 -15.79
CA GLY A 214 -7.11 -23.47 -16.11
C GLY A 214 -5.65 -23.75 -15.75
N GLY A 215 -5.11 -23.08 -14.72
CA GLY A 215 -3.70 -23.19 -14.30
C GLY A 215 -2.77 -22.16 -14.94
N VAL A 216 -3.30 -21.23 -15.74
CA VAL A 216 -2.56 -20.10 -16.31
C VAL A 216 -2.93 -18.81 -15.57
N LEU A 217 -1.93 -17.95 -15.34
CA LEU A 217 -2.14 -16.65 -14.74
C LEU A 217 -2.75 -15.69 -15.78
N TYR A 218 -3.99 -15.29 -15.54
CA TYR A 218 -4.76 -14.42 -16.41
C TYR A 218 -4.99 -13.06 -15.75
N LEU A 219 -4.88 -11.98 -16.52
CA LEU A 219 -5.19 -10.61 -16.12
C LEU A 219 -6.21 -10.03 -17.12
N PRO A 220 -7.45 -9.72 -16.70
CA PRO A 220 -8.50 -9.28 -17.62
C PRO A 220 -8.18 -8.01 -18.40
N ILE A 221 -7.51 -7.03 -17.79
CA ILE A 221 -7.21 -5.74 -18.40
C ILE A 221 -5.71 -5.44 -18.28
N ALA A 222 -5.06 -5.09 -19.39
CA ALA A 222 -3.63 -4.79 -19.35
C ALA A 222 -3.27 -3.59 -18.45
N LEU A 223 -4.12 -2.55 -18.39
CA LEU A 223 -3.85 -1.26 -17.75
C LEU A 223 -2.43 -0.72 -18.10
N SER A 224 -1.46 -0.84 -17.20
CA SER A 224 -0.05 -0.46 -17.38
C SER A 224 0.91 -1.61 -17.74
N TYR A 225 0.46 -2.86 -17.80
CA TYR A 225 1.29 -3.96 -18.30
C TYR A 225 1.69 -3.70 -19.76
N PRO A 226 2.96 -3.96 -20.15
CA PRO A 226 3.37 -3.91 -21.54
C PRO A 226 2.54 -4.89 -22.37
N THR A 227 1.99 -4.43 -23.51
CA THR A 227 1.21 -5.28 -24.42
C THR A 227 2.03 -5.81 -25.61
N ASP A 228 3.28 -5.36 -25.72
CA ASP A 228 4.22 -5.76 -26.77
C ASP A 228 5.53 -6.21 -26.09
N PRO A 229 6.02 -7.44 -26.38
CA PRO A 229 7.27 -7.93 -25.81
C PRO A 229 8.53 -7.27 -26.40
N THR A 230 8.42 -6.55 -27.52
CA THR A 230 9.58 -6.00 -28.20
C THR A 230 10.26 -4.90 -27.39
N GLY A 231 11.58 -5.03 -27.18
CA GLY A 231 12.37 -4.06 -26.43
C GLY A 231 12.28 -4.19 -24.90
N LEU A 232 11.54 -5.16 -24.38
CA LEU A 232 11.57 -5.50 -22.96
C LEU A 232 12.82 -6.33 -22.61
N PRO A 233 13.41 -6.13 -21.42
CA PRO A 233 14.56 -6.92 -20.98
C PRO A 233 14.16 -8.37 -20.66
N ASP A 234 15.13 -9.28 -20.71
CA ASP A 234 14.95 -10.67 -20.33
C ASP A 234 14.40 -10.78 -18.90
N GLY A 235 13.42 -11.66 -18.68
CA GLY A 235 12.74 -11.82 -17.40
C GLY A 235 11.63 -10.79 -17.13
N ALA A 236 11.41 -9.80 -18.00
CA ALA A 236 10.26 -8.91 -17.89
C ALA A 236 8.94 -9.67 -18.11
N VAL A 237 7.87 -9.21 -17.45
CA VAL A 237 6.51 -9.70 -17.69
C VAL A 237 5.77 -8.78 -18.64
N TRP A 238 4.88 -9.36 -19.45
CA TRP A 238 4.04 -8.63 -20.38
C TRP A 238 2.67 -9.30 -20.51
N TRP A 239 1.69 -8.52 -20.97
CA TRP A 239 0.31 -8.93 -21.14
C TRP A 239 0.04 -9.36 -22.58
N ASN A 240 -0.28 -10.65 -22.76
CA ASN A 240 -0.52 -11.27 -24.05
C ASN A 240 -2.02 -11.58 -24.23
N GLY A 241 -2.83 -10.56 -24.46
CA GLY A 241 -4.26 -10.74 -24.71
C GLY A 241 -5.04 -11.34 -23.53
N GLY A 242 -4.53 -11.15 -22.32
CA GLY A 242 -5.11 -11.68 -21.09
C GLY A 242 -4.16 -12.62 -20.34
N VAL A 243 -3.29 -13.33 -21.04
CA VAL A 243 -2.31 -14.24 -20.42
C VAL A 243 -1.05 -13.46 -20.03
N ILE A 244 -0.55 -13.67 -18.81
CA ILE A 244 0.74 -13.09 -18.40
C ILE A 244 1.88 -13.95 -18.91
N SER A 245 2.80 -13.32 -19.64
CA SER A 245 3.94 -13.97 -20.26
C SER A 245 5.26 -13.36 -19.78
N VAL A 246 6.34 -14.13 -19.85
CA VAL A 246 7.70 -13.74 -19.42
C VAL A 246 8.63 -13.76 -20.63
N ILE A 247 9.48 -12.74 -20.75
CA ILE A 247 10.56 -12.75 -21.74
C ILE A 247 11.63 -13.77 -21.33
N PRO A 248 11.97 -14.75 -22.18
CA PRO A 248 13.01 -15.74 -21.85
C PRO A 248 14.40 -15.09 -21.82
N GLY A 249 15.34 -15.70 -21.08
CA GLY A 249 16.75 -15.26 -21.07
C GLY A 249 17.38 -15.16 -19.69
N VAL A 250 16.57 -15.20 -18.63
CA VAL A 250 17.04 -15.21 -17.24
C VAL A 250 17.06 -16.64 -16.69
N ILE A 251 18.15 -16.99 -15.99
CA ILE A 251 18.22 -18.19 -15.16
C ILE A 251 17.70 -17.82 -13.77
N PRO A 252 16.62 -18.45 -13.27
CA PRO A 252 16.07 -18.10 -11.96
C PRO A 252 17.08 -18.30 -10.82
N ASP A 253 17.13 -17.35 -9.91
CA ASP A 253 17.86 -17.51 -8.64
C ASP A 253 17.05 -18.44 -7.71
N PRO A 254 17.56 -19.63 -7.35
CA PRO A 254 16.87 -20.57 -6.47
C PRO A 254 16.74 -20.07 -5.02
N THR A 255 17.43 -18.99 -4.66
CA THR A 255 17.33 -18.35 -3.34
C THR A 255 16.30 -17.23 -3.29
N ALA A 256 15.74 -16.83 -4.45
CA ALA A 256 14.68 -15.84 -4.51
C ALA A 256 13.41 -16.36 -3.79
N PRO A 257 12.69 -15.51 -3.04
CA PRO A 257 11.45 -15.90 -2.41
C PRO A 257 10.42 -16.40 -3.43
N PRO A 258 9.70 -17.50 -3.16
CA PRO A 258 8.65 -17.99 -4.03
C PRO A 258 7.47 -17.00 -4.07
N LEU A 259 6.87 -16.83 -5.25
CA LEU A 259 5.66 -16.04 -5.44
C LEU A 259 4.43 -16.96 -5.50
N TYR A 260 3.34 -16.54 -4.88
CA TYR A 260 2.10 -17.32 -4.78
C TYR A 260 0.92 -16.53 -5.32
N PHE A 261 0.01 -17.19 -6.03
CA PHE A 261 -1.16 -16.58 -6.64
C PHE A 261 -2.00 -15.75 -5.66
N ASP A 262 -2.31 -16.28 -4.48
CA ASP A 262 -3.18 -15.62 -3.50
C ASP A 262 -2.56 -14.38 -2.83
N PHE A 263 -1.24 -14.21 -2.93
CA PHE A 263 -0.51 -13.13 -2.25
C PHE A 263 0.23 -12.19 -3.19
N THR A 264 0.22 -12.46 -4.50
CA THR A 264 0.94 -11.66 -5.48
C THR A 264 -0.04 -10.75 -6.21
N PHE A 265 0.10 -9.45 -6.04
CA PHE A 265 -0.71 -8.48 -6.75
C PHE A 265 -0.10 -8.14 -8.13
N PRO A 266 -0.92 -7.72 -9.12
CA PRO A 266 -0.41 -7.29 -10.42
C PRO A 266 0.74 -6.27 -10.40
N PRO A 267 0.70 -5.19 -9.60
CA PRO A 267 1.84 -4.26 -9.53
C PRO A 267 3.11 -4.91 -8.97
N ASP A 268 3.00 -5.87 -8.05
CA ASP A 268 4.16 -6.54 -7.46
C ASP A 268 4.86 -7.43 -8.48
N LEU A 269 4.09 -8.22 -9.25
CA LEU A 269 4.65 -9.06 -10.29
C LEU A 269 5.26 -8.23 -11.44
N LEU A 270 4.64 -7.09 -11.78
CA LEU A 270 5.19 -6.18 -12.78
C LEU A 270 6.54 -5.57 -12.34
N ALA A 271 6.67 -5.24 -11.05
CA ALA A 271 7.89 -4.66 -10.48
C ALA A 271 9.01 -5.70 -10.29
N LEU A 272 8.67 -6.91 -9.82
CA LEU A 272 9.63 -8.00 -9.60
C LEU A 272 10.07 -8.67 -10.90
N GLY A 273 9.19 -8.69 -11.91
CA GLY A 273 9.39 -9.46 -13.13
C GLY A 273 9.19 -10.97 -12.93
N GLY A 274 9.29 -11.71 -14.02
CA GLY A 274 9.12 -13.16 -14.08
C GLY A 274 10.43 -13.93 -14.13
N GLY A 275 11.58 -13.24 -14.11
CA GLY A 275 12.91 -13.86 -14.28
C GLY A 275 13.29 -14.87 -13.19
N ASN A 276 12.79 -14.70 -11.96
CA ASN A 276 13.06 -15.60 -10.84
C ASN A 276 11.98 -16.68 -10.65
N LEU A 277 11.01 -16.78 -11.55
CA LEU A 277 10.00 -17.84 -11.48
C LEU A 277 10.64 -19.18 -11.82
N PRO A 278 10.37 -20.26 -11.05
CA PRO A 278 10.87 -21.59 -11.36
C PRO A 278 10.51 -22.03 -12.79
N LEU A 279 11.45 -22.66 -13.50
CA LEU A 279 11.22 -23.19 -14.86
C LEU A 279 10.57 -24.58 -14.87
N THR A 280 10.48 -25.22 -13.69
CA THR A 280 9.85 -26.52 -13.49
C THR A 280 8.70 -26.37 -12.53
N ASN A 281 7.62 -27.13 -12.76
CA ASN A 281 6.46 -27.13 -11.88
C ASN A 281 6.87 -27.46 -10.42
N PRO A 282 6.65 -26.54 -9.46
CA PRO A 282 7.04 -26.72 -8.06
C PRO A 282 6.16 -27.73 -7.28
N GLY A 283 5.06 -28.19 -7.86
CA GLY A 283 4.18 -29.19 -7.26
C GLY A 283 2.71 -28.77 -7.37
N SER A 284 1.84 -29.71 -7.79
CA SER A 284 0.45 -29.39 -8.05
C SER A 284 -0.32 -28.99 -6.78
N GLY A 285 -1.09 -27.90 -6.85
CA GLY A 285 -1.91 -27.40 -5.75
C GLY A 285 -1.13 -26.59 -4.70
N THR A 286 0.10 -26.22 -4.99
CA THR A 286 0.89 -25.32 -4.13
C THR A 286 0.48 -23.86 -4.30
N GLY A 287 -0.18 -23.50 -5.41
CA GLY A 287 -0.54 -22.13 -5.73
C GLY A 287 0.67 -21.25 -6.08
N GLN A 288 1.87 -21.85 -6.20
CA GLN A 288 3.10 -21.14 -6.51
C GLN A 288 3.12 -20.79 -8.00
N LEU A 289 3.53 -19.55 -8.29
CA LEU A 289 3.73 -19.08 -9.65
C LEU A 289 5.03 -19.66 -10.21
N TRP A 290 5.00 -20.09 -11.47
CA TRP A 290 6.15 -20.64 -12.17
C TRP A 290 6.10 -20.29 -13.67
N ASN A 291 7.25 -20.33 -14.34
CA ASN A 291 7.38 -20.01 -15.75
C ASN A 291 7.36 -21.29 -16.60
N ASN A 292 6.25 -21.53 -17.27
CA ASN A 292 6.04 -22.65 -18.17
C ASN A 292 6.36 -22.25 -19.61
N GLY A 293 7.65 -22.21 -19.96
CA GLY A 293 8.10 -21.95 -21.34
C GLY A 293 7.72 -20.56 -21.87
N GLY A 294 7.69 -19.54 -21.01
CA GLY A 294 7.35 -18.15 -21.36
C GLY A 294 5.95 -17.73 -20.91
N VAL A 295 5.15 -18.63 -20.33
CA VAL A 295 3.83 -18.33 -19.77
C VAL A 295 3.85 -18.49 -18.26
N VAL A 296 3.35 -17.50 -17.52
CA VAL A 296 3.21 -17.61 -16.06
C VAL A 296 2.06 -18.54 -15.75
N SER A 297 2.35 -19.63 -15.06
CA SER A 297 1.41 -20.68 -14.68
C SER A 297 1.33 -20.79 -13.16
N ILE A 298 0.23 -21.36 -12.69
CA ILE A 298 -0.07 -21.60 -11.28
C ILE A 298 0.03 -23.11 -11.05
N ALA A 299 0.84 -23.51 -10.08
CA ALA A 299 1.11 -24.91 -9.76
C ALA A 299 0.00 -25.56 -8.93
#